data_AF-A0A0C9XK83-F1
#
_entry.id   AF-A0A0C9XK83-F1
#
_cell.length_a   1.000
_cell.length_b   1.000
_cell.length_c   1.000
_cell.angle_alpha   90.00
_cell.angle_beta   90.00
_cell.angle_gamma   90.00
#
_symmetry.space_group_name_H-M   'P 1'
#
loop_
_entity.id
_entity.type
_entity.pdbx_description
1 polymer ?
#
loop_
_entity_poly.entity_id
_entity_poly.type
_entity_poly.pdbx_seq_one_letter_code
_entity_poly.pdbx_strand_id
1 'polypeptide(L)'
;MAEIDGQTNCIPLSGNLHFLDLGPGGFSVYVLRKNYRARGLGISLEEEKGGHKYLLTQKRELRERHELVSADLTLEYCILEMLYSIP
;
A
#
# COMPACT_ATOMS: atom_id res chain seq x y z
N MET A 1 3.24 -2.69 15.67
CA MET A 1 4.35 -2.84 14.70
C MET A 1 5.72 -3.06 15.35
N ALA A 2 5.90 -2.80 16.65
CA ALA A 2 7.16 -3.13 17.34
C ALA A 2 7.52 -4.63 17.30
N GLU A 3 6.53 -5.52 17.32
CA GLU A 3 6.75 -6.96 17.17
C GLU A 3 7.39 -7.33 15.82
N ILE A 4 6.81 -6.82 14.72
CA ILE A 4 7.34 -7.04 13.36
C ILE A 4 8.78 -6.53 13.25
N ASP A 5 9.05 -5.36 13.82
CA ASP A 5 10.40 -4.79 13.83
C ASP A 5 11.40 -5.64 14.60
N GLY A 6 11.01 -6.08 15.79
CA GLY A 6 11.84 -6.92 16.64
C GLY A 6 12.20 -8.25 15.99
N GLN A 7 11.34 -8.77 15.12
CA GLN A 7 11.55 -10.08 14.48
C GLN A 7 12.16 -10.00 13.07
N THR A 8 11.86 -8.96 12.30
CA THR A 8 12.13 -8.98 10.85
C THR A 8 13.07 -7.87 10.37
N ASN A 9 13.01 -6.68 10.97
CA ASN A 9 13.61 -5.46 10.41
C ASN A 9 13.39 -5.31 8.88
N CYS A 10 12.24 -5.76 8.36
CA CYS A 10 11.99 -5.85 6.93
C CYS A 10 11.78 -4.50 6.23
N ILE A 11 11.53 -3.43 7.01
CA ILE A 11 11.41 -2.06 6.49
C ILE A 11 12.72 -1.32 6.79
N PRO A 12 13.57 -1.08 5.78
CA PRO A 12 14.80 -0.33 5.98
C PRO A 12 14.48 1.12 6.34
N LEU A 13 15.27 1.73 7.24
CA LEU A 13 15.08 3.13 7.66
C LEU A 13 15.40 4.15 6.55
N SER A 14 16.20 3.74 5.56
CA SER A 14 16.63 4.59 4.44
C SER A 14 16.78 3.76 3.17
N GLY A 15 17.02 4.45 2.04
CA GLY A 15 17.05 3.82 0.72
C GLY A 15 15.67 3.67 0.10
N ASN A 16 15.65 3.37 -1.20
CA ASN A 16 14.40 3.22 -1.94
C ASN A 16 13.73 1.90 -1.52
N LEU A 17 12.42 1.97 -1.23
CA LEU A 17 11.59 0.82 -0.93
C LEU A 17 10.31 0.95 -1.74
N HIS A 18 9.97 -0.07 -2.51
CA HIS A 18 8.68 -0.21 -3.17
C HIS A 18 7.92 -1.34 -2.50
N PHE A 19 6.66 -1.11 -2.17
CA PHE A 19 5.83 -2.12 -1.51
C PHE A 19 4.41 -2.15 -2.08
N LEU A 20 3.77 -3.31 -1.91
CA LEU A 20 2.38 -3.57 -2.27
C LEU A 20 1.61 -3.92 -1.00
N ASP A 21 0.44 -3.33 -0.79
CA ASP A 21 -0.46 -3.62 0.34
C ASP A 21 -1.85 -3.99 -0.17
N LEU A 22 -2.38 -5.13 0.26
CA LEU A 22 -3.72 -5.61 -0.08
C LEU A 22 -4.65 -5.28 1.08
N GLY A 23 -5.52 -4.29 0.89
CA GLY A 23 -6.25 -3.65 1.99
C GLY A 23 -5.43 -2.53 2.66
N PRO A 24 -4.95 -1.52 1.90
CA PRO A 24 -4.09 -0.46 2.40
C PRO A 24 -4.71 0.30 3.57
N GLY A 25 -3.92 0.43 4.64
CA GLY A 25 -4.37 1.08 5.88
C GLY A 25 -3.23 1.36 6.84
N GLY A 26 -3.34 0.85 8.07
CA GLY A 26 -2.37 1.11 9.14
C GLY A 26 -0.95 0.66 8.80
N PHE A 27 -0.79 -0.44 8.05
CA PHE A 27 0.52 -0.95 7.66
C PHE A 27 1.20 -0.06 6.60
N SER A 28 0.48 0.31 5.54
CA SER A 28 0.96 1.32 4.57
C SER A 28 1.41 2.63 5.24
N VAL A 29 0.62 3.18 6.17
CA VAL A 29 1.00 4.38 6.95
C VAL A 29 2.30 4.14 7.71
N TYR A 30 2.43 2.96 8.32
CA TYR A 30 3.59 2.58 9.10
C TYR A 30 4.87 2.51 8.24
N VAL A 31 4.83 1.85 7.08
CA VAL A 31 5.97 1.76 6.15
C VAL A 31 6.41 3.15 5.68
N LEU A 32 5.46 3.99 5.24
CA LEU A 32 5.76 5.34 4.73
C LEU A 32 6.30 6.29 5.80
N ARG A 33 5.92 6.10 7.07
CA ARG A 33 6.48 6.86 8.20
C ARG A 33 7.86 6.38 8.59
N LYS A 34 8.09 5.07 8.58
CA LYS A 34 9.37 4.48 8.96
C LYS A 34 10.45 4.73 7.91
N ASN A 35 10.10 4.75 6.63
CA ASN A 35 10.99 5.10 5.53
C ASN A 35 10.41 6.25 4.69
N TYR A 36 11.05 7.41 4.76
CA TYR A 36 10.61 8.62 4.05
C TYR A 36 10.78 8.55 2.52
N ARG A 37 11.57 7.60 2.02
CA ARG A 37 11.77 7.34 0.58
C ARG A 37 10.93 6.17 0.06
N ALA A 38 10.20 5.49 0.94
CA ALA A 38 9.31 4.41 0.52
C ALA A 38 8.18 4.95 -0.35
N ARG A 39 7.81 4.16 -1.34
CA ARG A 39 6.64 4.33 -2.21
C ARG A 39 5.80 3.07 -2.19
N GLY A 40 4.49 3.22 -2.13
CA GLY A 40 3.57 2.11 -2.02
C GLY A 40 2.49 2.12 -3.09
N LEU A 41 2.03 0.93 -3.45
CA LEU A 41 0.80 0.71 -4.17
C LEU A 41 -0.15 -0.04 -3.23
N GLY A 42 -1.35 0.47 -3.07
CA GLY A 42 -2.43 -0.20 -2.35
C GLY A 42 -3.46 -0.73 -3.32
N ILE A 43 -3.97 -1.94 -3.05
CA ILE A 43 -5.12 -2.49 -3.76
C ILE A 43 -6.25 -2.70 -2.76
N SER A 44 -7.43 -2.17 -3.07
CA SER A 44 -8.63 -2.43 -2.28
C SER A 44 -9.86 -2.52 -3.18
N LEU A 45 -10.96 -3.02 -2.65
CA LEU A 45 -12.25 -2.83 -3.29
C LEU A 45 -12.67 -1.35 -3.22
N GLU A 46 -13.58 -0.94 -4.09
CA GLU A 46 -14.31 0.31 -3.90
C GLU A 46 -15.06 0.30 -2.56
N GLU A 47 -15.16 1.45 -1.89
CA GLU A 47 -15.82 1.56 -0.57
C GLU A 47 -17.26 1.02 -0.61
N GLU A 48 -17.98 1.28 -1.72
CA GLU A 48 -19.35 0.84 -1.96
C GLU A 48 -19.48 -0.67 -2.10
N LYS A 49 -18.39 -1.36 -2.46
CA LYS A 49 -18.32 -2.82 -2.62
C LYS A 49 -17.71 -3.52 -1.40
N GLY A 50 -17.60 -2.80 -0.27
CA GLY A 50 -17.03 -3.33 0.97
C GLY A 50 -15.54 -3.05 1.15
N GLY A 51 -14.96 -2.19 0.30
CA GLY A 51 -13.61 -1.65 0.49
C GLY A 51 -13.50 -0.78 1.74
N HIS A 52 -12.27 -0.66 2.26
CA HIS A 52 -12.02 0.20 3.42
C HIS A 52 -11.71 1.62 2.99
N LYS A 53 -12.26 2.58 3.74
CA LYS A 53 -11.99 4.00 3.52
C LYS A 53 -10.49 4.29 3.54
N TYR A 54 -10.02 4.93 2.50
CA TYR A 54 -8.59 5.21 2.33
C TYR A 54 -8.15 6.41 3.18
N LEU A 55 -7.65 6.13 4.38
CA LEU A 55 -7.31 7.13 5.39
C LEU A 55 -5.93 7.80 5.18
N LEU A 56 -5.14 7.33 4.21
CA LEU A 56 -3.84 7.91 3.86
C LEU A 56 -3.96 9.31 3.21
N THR A 57 -5.16 9.72 2.84
CA THR A 57 -5.49 11.03 2.24
C THR A 57 -5.29 12.23 3.17
N GLN A 58 -5.21 12.02 4.48
CA GLN A 58 -5.15 13.12 5.46
C GLN A 58 -3.80 13.85 5.52
N LYS A 59 -2.74 13.25 4.98
CA LYS A 59 -1.38 13.82 4.97
C LYS A 59 -0.82 13.82 3.57
N ARG A 60 -0.56 15.01 3.02
CA ARG A 60 -0.14 15.23 1.63
C ARG A 60 1.12 14.43 1.29
N GLU A 61 2.09 14.41 2.20
CA GLU A 61 3.38 13.73 2.05
C GLU A 61 3.28 12.19 2.02
N LEU A 62 2.18 11.63 2.54
CA LEU A 62 1.90 10.19 2.43
C LEU A 62 1.17 9.89 1.13
N ARG A 63 0.21 10.73 0.74
CA ARG A 63 -0.55 10.60 -0.51
C ARG A 63 0.34 10.67 -1.75
N GLU A 64 1.33 11.57 -1.78
CA GLU A 64 2.26 11.71 -2.92
C GLU A 64 3.19 10.49 -3.10
N ARG A 65 3.25 9.62 -2.09
CA ARG A 65 4.11 8.42 -2.11
C ARG A 65 3.30 7.13 -2.10
N HIS A 66 1.98 7.19 -2.12
CA HIS A 66 1.13 6.02 -2.05
C HIS A 66 -0.06 6.10 -3.00
N GLU A 67 -0.06 5.23 -3.99
CA GLU A 67 -1.12 5.09 -4.96
C GLU A 67 -2.15 4.07 -4.48
N LEU A 68 -3.42 4.27 -4.81
CA LEU A 68 -4.50 3.34 -4.52
C LEU A 68 -5.16 2.94 -5.84
N VAL A 69 -5.20 1.64 -6.10
CA VAL A 69 -5.96 1.05 -7.20
C VAL A 69 -7.16 0.33 -6.60
N SER A 70 -8.35 0.70 -7.06
CA SER A 70 -9.58 -0.01 -6.71
C SER A 70 -9.76 -1.20 -7.65
N ALA A 71 -9.63 -2.43 -7.15
CA ALA A 71 -9.76 -3.65 -7.93
C ALA A 71 -10.27 -4.82 -7.09
N ASP A 72 -11.10 -5.66 -7.71
CA ASP A 72 -11.51 -6.95 -7.14
C ASP A 72 -10.57 -8.05 -7.61
N LEU A 73 -9.63 -8.42 -6.74
CA LEU A 73 -8.63 -9.44 -7.03
C LEU A 73 -9.20 -10.87 -7.06
N THR A 74 -10.47 -11.07 -6.69
CA THR A 74 -11.12 -12.37 -6.85
C THR A 74 -11.56 -12.62 -8.29
N LEU A 75 -11.58 -11.58 -9.13
CA LEU A 75 -11.89 -11.67 -10.55
C LEU A 75 -10.61 -11.97 -11.35
N GLU A 76 -10.62 -13.09 -12.08
CA GLU A 76 -9.48 -13.56 -12.89
C GLU A 76 -8.98 -12.52 -13.91
N TYR A 77 -9.91 -11.78 -14.52
CA TYR A 77 -9.58 -10.72 -15.49
C TYR A 77 -8.86 -9.51 -14.86
N CYS A 78 -9.19 -9.16 -13.61
CA CYS A 78 -8.54 -8.03 -12.95
C CYS A 78 -7.05 -8.31 -12.66
N ILE A 79 -6.71 -9.54 -12.25
CA ILE A 79 -5.31 -9.91 -12.00
C ILE A 79 -4.47 -9.76 -13.28
N LEU A 80 -5.01 -10.19 -14.42
CA LEU A 80 -4.34 -10.08 -15.70
C LEU A 80 -4.10 -8.61 -16.08
N GLU A 81 -5.12 -7.75 -16.04
CA GLU A 81 -4.96 -6.33 -16.37
C GLU A 81 -3.94 -5.61 -15.46
N MET A 82 -3.91 -5.99 -14.17
CA MET A 82 -2.93 -5.43 -13.24
C MET A 82 -1.50 -5.85 -13.56
N LEU A 83 -1.26 -7.11 -13.93
CA LEU A 83 0.07 -7.59 -14.31
C LEU A 83 0.60 -6.91 -15.59
N TYR A 84 -0.29 -6.56 -16.53
CA TYR A 84 0.08 -5.86 -17.75
C TYR A 84 0.22 -4.34 -17.59
N SER A 85 -0.23 -3.78 -16.47
CA SER A 85 -0.21 -2.34 -16.20
C SER A 85 0.95 -1.88 -15.31
N ILE A 86 1.75 -2.82 -14.78
CA ILE A 86 2.97 -2.50 -14.02
C ILE A 86 4.11 -2.29 -15.04
N PRO A 87 4.68 -1.06 -15.16
CA PRO A 87 5.80 -0.78 -16.06
C PRO A 87 7.12 -1.43 -15.64
#